data_AF-A0A060UQN4-F1
#
_entry.id   AF-A0A060UQN4-F1
#
_cell.length_a   1.000
_cell.length_b   1.000
_cell.length_c   1.000
_cell.angle_alpha   90.00
_cell.angle_beta   90.00
_cell.angle_gamma   90.00
#
_symmetry.space_group_name_H-M   'P 1'
#
loop_
_entity.id
_entity.type
_entity.pdbx_description
1 polymer ?
#
loop_
_entity_poly.entity_id
_entity_poly.type
_entity_poly.pdbx_seq_one_letter_code
_entity_poly.pdbx_strand_id
1 'polypeptide(L)'
;MKNRSNLSDDLFNALSSQGRACANRAAHPRNERVPVVDVTADTMWNYEYQAKNSDATEILASDSLRKLKMTVSDRGWRMAWITARNGMLSIGQRCVYEYPFLPRKR
;
A
#
# COMPACT_ATOMS: atom_id res chain seq x y z
N MET A 1 20.79 -8.55 11.73
CA MET A 1 20.43 -7.31 12.46
C MET A 1 18.95 -7.40 12.83
N LYS A 2 18.63 -7.53 14.12
CA LYS A 2 17.24 -7.55 14.61
C LYS A 2 17.06 -6.36 15.56
N ASN A 3 16.40 -5.31 15.07
CA ASN A 3 15.91 -4.22 15.92
C ASN A 3 14.72 -4.76 16.72
N ARG A 4 14.96 -5.23 17.95
CA ARG A 4 13.91 -5.51 18.92
C ARG A 4 13.72 -4.27 19.78
N SER A 5 12.51 -3.71 19.74
CA SER A 5 12.05 -2.67 20.66
C SER A 5 12.14 -3.19 22.09
N ASN A 6 13.09 -2.68 22.86
CA ASN A 6 13.36 -3.10 24.24
C ASN A 6 12.38 -2.44 25.23
N LEU A 7 11.20 -3.04 25.37
CA LEU A 7 10.54 -3.09 26.67
C LEU A 7 10.66 -4.54 27.12
N SER A 8 11.28 -4.77 28.28
CA SER A 8 11.34 -6.12 28.85
C SER A 8 9.90 -6.63 29.07
N ASP A 9 9.66 -7.89 28.73
CA ASP A 9 8.32 -8.50 28.77
C ASP A 9 7.62 -8.33 30.13
N ASP A 10 8.41 -8.24 31.22
CA ASP A 10 7.93 -8.02 32.58
C ASP A 10 7.27 -6.65 32.79
N LEU A 11 7.85 -5.57 32.21
CA LEU A 11 7.31 -4.22 32.30
C LEU A 11 6.03 -4.09 31.46
N PHE A 12 5.96 -4.78 30.33
CA PHE A 12 4.76 -4.81 29.49
C PHE A 12 3.60 -5.54 30.19
N ASN A 13 3.89 -6.64 30.88
CA ASN A 13 2.87 -7.41 31.61
C ASN A 13 2.37 -6.71 32.87
N ALA A 14 3.17 -5.84 33.47
CA ALA A 14 2.78 -5.00 34.61
C ALA A 14 1.78 -3.87 34.25
N LEU A 15 1.58 -3.58 32.96
CA LEU A 15 0.59 -2.60 32.52
C LEU A 15 -0.86 -3.08 32.75
N SER A 16 -1.76 -2.13 33.01
CA SER A 16 -3.20 -2.39 32.99
C SER A 16 -3.66 -2.89 31.61
N SER A 17 -4.83 -3.52 31.54
CA SER A 17 -5.40 -3.98 30.26
C SER A 17 -5.50 -2.85 29.22
N GLN A 18 -5.88 -1.64 29.66
CA GLN A 18 -5.86 -0.44 28.82
C GLN A 18 -4.44 0.01 28.46
N GLY A 19 -3.49 -0.01 29.40
CA GLY A 19 -2.08 0.31 29.15
C GLY A 19 -1.44 -0.60 28.11
N ARG A 20 -1.67 -1.92 28.21
CA ARG A 20 -1.21 -2.92 27.22
C ARG A 20 -1.82 -2.66 25.84
N ALA A 21 -3.11 -2.32 25.78
CA ALA A 21 -3.78 -1.99 24.52
C ALA A 21 -3.20 -0.74 23.85
N CYS A 22 -2.86 0.30 24.62
CA CYS A 22 -2.22 1.51 24.12
C CYS A 22 -0.78 1.25 23.66
N ALA A 23 0.02 0.49 24.43
CA ALA A 23 1.38 0.11 24.06
C ALA A 23 1.41 -0.76 22.79
N ASN A 24 0.50 -1.72 22.65
CA ASN A 24 0.33 -2.50 21.42
C ASN A 24 -0.07 -1.62 20.23
N ARG A 25 -0.94 -0.62 20.43
CA ARG A 25 -1.28 0.36 19.37
C ARG A 25 -0.10 1.26 18.99
N ALA A 26 0.76 1.61 19.94
CA ALA A 26 1.94 2.42 19.68
C ALA A 26 3.08 1.63 19.02
N ALA A 27 3.26 0.35 19.41
CA ALA A 27 4.20 -0.58 18.79
C ALA A 27 3.77 -1.00 17.38
N HIS A 28 2.46 -1.08 17.15
CA HIS A 28 1.84 -1.32 15.85
C HIS A 28 0.97 -0.13 15.44
N PRO A 29 1.58 1.02 15.07
CA PRO A 29 0.81 2.15 14.57
C PRO A 29 0.03 1.66 13.35
N ARG A 30 -1.30 1.67 13.45
CA ARG A 30 -2.24 1.17 12.43
C ARG A 30 -1.78 1.63 11.04
N ASN A 31 -1.33 0.70 10.19
CA ASN A 31 -1.45 0.58 8.73
C ASN A 31 -1.69 1.84 7.84
N GLU A 32 -1.28 3.03 8.26
CA GLU A 32 -1.37 4.30 7.51
C GLU A 32 -0.11 4.59 6.71
N ARG A 33 0.97 3.82 6.89
CA ARG A 33 2.29 4.07 6.29
C ARG A 33 2.39 3.93 4.78
N VAL A 34 1.29 3.64 4.10
CA VAL A 34 1.28 3.52 2.65
C VAL A 34 0.23 4.48 2.10
N PRO A 35 0.58 5.76 1.92
CA PRO A 35 -0.29 6.71 1.24
C PRO A 35 -0.42 6.34 -0.24
N VAL A 36 -1.47 6.84 -0.88
CA VAL A 36 -1.57 6.88 -2.34
C VAL A 36 -1.09 8.27 -2.75
N VAL A 37 -0.17 8.33 -3.72
CA VAL A 37 0.45 9.57 -4.17
C VAL A 37 0.30 9.74 -5.67
N ASP A 38 0.21 10.99 -6.12
CA ASP A 38 0.37 11.35 -7.52
C ASP A 38 1.85 11.25 -7.91
N VAL A 39 2.11 10.61 -9.05
CA VAL A 39 3.46 10.36 -9.54
C VAL A 39 3.57 10.66 -11.03
N THR A 40 4.81 10.78 -11.49
CA THR A 40 5.15 10.87 -12.91
C THR A 40 5.55 9.50 -13.46
N ALA A 41 5.66 9.36 -14.78
CA ALA A 41 6.14 8.14 -15.42
C ALA A 41 7.54 7.71 -14.91
N ASP A 42 8.38 8.67 -14.51
CA ASP A 42 9.73 8.40 -13.98
C ASP A 42 9.71 7.91 -12.54
N THR A 43 8.79 8.43 -11.72
CA THR A 43 8.75 8.18 -10.27
C THR A 43 7.79 7.06 -9.87
N MET A 44 6.89 6.64 -10.76
CA MET A 44 5.88 5.60 -10.48
C MET A 44 6.48 4.24 -10.12
N TRP A 45 7.67 3.93 -10.63
CA TRP A 45 8.37 2.65 -10.39
C TRP A 45 9.00 2.54 -9.00
N ASN A 46 8.98 3.61 -8.20
CA ASN A 46 9.44 3.57 -6.82
C ASN A 46 8.47 2.81 -5.90
N TYR A 47 7.23 2.62 -6.35
CA TYR A 47 6.15 1.98 -5.60
C TYR A 47 5.83 0.57 -6.12
N GLU A 48 5.16 -0.24 -5.30
CA GLU A 48 4.78 -1.60 -5.68
C GLU A 48 3.65 -1.63 -6.72
N TYR A 49 2.65 -0.76 -6.59
CA TYR A 49 1.49 -0.68 -7.48
C TYR A 49 1.33 0.72 -8.06
N GLN A 50 0.90 0.76 -9.33
CA GLN A 50 0.59 1.98 -10.07
C GLN A 50 -0.82 1.87 -10.67
N ALA A 51 -1.51 2.99 -10.82
CA ALA A 51 -2.77 3.08 -11.54
C ALA A 51 -2.71 4.28 -12.48
N LYS A 52 -2.91 4.05 -13.78
CA LYS A 52 -3.01 5.09 -14.79
C LYS A 52 -4.48 5.26 -15.16
N ASN A 53 -4.94 6.50 -15.30
CA ASN A 53 -6.27 6.77 -15.83
C ASN A 53 -6.38 6.26 -17.29
N SER A 54 -7.59 6.06 -17.81
CA SER A 54 -7.84 5.63 -19.20
C SER A 54 -7.17 6.54 -20.23
N ASP A 55 -7.09 7.83 -19.91
CA ASP A 55 -6.51 8.85 -20.78
C ASP A 55 -5.00 9.02 -20.54
N ALA A 56 -4.42 8.23 -19.64
CA ALA A 56 -3.01 8.25 -19.21
C ALA A 56 -2.48 9.62 -18.74
N THR A 57 -3.36 10.56 -18.39
CA THR A 57 -3.03 11.92 -17.92
C THR A 57 -2.61 11.95 -16.46
N GLU A 58 -3.19 11.08 -15.64
CA GLU A 58 -2.92 10.98 -14.21
C GLU A 58 -2.39 9.59 -13.86
N ILE A 59 -1.39 9.57 -12.98
CA ILE A 59 -0.79 8.34 -12.47
C ILE A 59 -0.79 8.41 -10.94
N LEU A 60 -1.43 7.42 -10.33
CA LEU A 60 -1.41 7.16 -8.90
C LEU A 60 -0.47 6.02 -8.59
N ALA A 61 0.21 6.07 -7.46
CA ALA A 61 1.03 4.95 -6.99
C ALA A 61 0.91 4.74 -5.49
N SER A 62 1.10 3.48 -5.07
CA SER A 62 1.01 3.07 -3.67
C SER A 62 1.63 1.69 -3.48
N ASP A 63 2.16 1.39 -2.30
CA ASP A 63 2.55 0.02 -1.94
C ASP A 63 1.35 -0.83 -1.44
N SER A 64 0.13 -0.29 -1.55
CA SER A 64 -1.10 -0.96 -1.14
C SER A 64 -2.13 -0.95 -2.26
N LEU A 65 -2.29 -2.10 -2.92
CA LEU A 65 -3.28 -2.29 -3.99
C LEU A 65 -4.71 -1.92 -3.55
N ARG A 66 -5.07 -2.27 -2.30
CA ARG A 66 -6.40 -1.96 -1.75
C ARG A 66 -6.62 -0.44 -1.68
N LYS A 67 -5.67 0.30 -1.12
CA LYS A 67 -5.79 1.76 -1.00
C LYS A 67 -5.78 2.41 -2.36
N LEU A 68 -4.91 1.96 -3.27
CA LEU A 68 -4.87 2.43 -4.65
C LEU A 68 -6.24 2.29 -5.33
N LYS A 69 -6.87 1.11 -5.28
CA LYS A 69 -8.21 0.86 -5.84
C LYS A 69 -9.30 1.72 -5.19
N MET A 70 -9.22 1.95 -3.88
CA MET A 70 -10.13 2.84 -3.17
C MET A 70 -9.99 4.28 -3.69
N THR A 71 -8.77 4.81 -3.76
CA THR A 71 -8.52 6.18 -4.23
C THR A 71 -8.90 6.37 -5.71
N VAL A 72 -8.66 5.38 -6.57
CA VAL A 72 -9.15 5.40 -7.96
C VAL A 72 -10.68 5.52 -8.01
N SER A 73 -11.38 4.80 -7.12
CA SER A 73 -12.84 4.88 -7.01
C SER A 73 -13.28 6.25 -6.49
N ASP A 74 -12.59 6.77 -5.46
CA ASP A 74 -12.89 8.07 -4.85
C ASP A 74 -12.62 9.25 -5.81
N ARG A 75 -11.65 9.13 -6.72
CA ARG A 75 -11.42 10.09 -7.82
C ARG A 75 -12.47 10.04 -8.92
N GLY A 76 -13.37 9.06 -8.89
CA GLY A 76 -14.41 8.91 -9.91
C GLY A 76 -13.87 8.50 -11.29
N TRP A 77 -12.70 7.87 -11.36
CA TRP A 77 -12.18 7.34 -12.61
C TRP A 77 -13.14 6.26 -13.14
N ARG A 78 -13.47 6.31 -14.43
CA ARG A 78 -14.34 5.30 -15.05
C ARG A 78 -13.63 3.96 -15.20
N MET A 79 -12.32 4.01 -15.41
CA MET A 79 -11.44 2.88 -15.62
C MET A 79 -10.01 3.28 -15.23
N ALA A 80 -9.23 2.33 -14.74
CA ALA A 80 -7.80 2.49 -14.51
C ALA A 80 -7.03 1.28 -15.04
N TRP A 81 -5.82 1.52 -15.56
CA TRP A 81 -4.85 0.47 -15.83
C TRP A 81 -3.97 0.28 -14.60
N ILE A 82 -4.09 -0.86 -13.93
CA ILE A 82 -3.31 -1.17 -12.75
C ILE A 82 -2.08 -1.97 -13.17
N THR A 83 -0.92 -1.47 -12.76
CA THR A 83 0.38 -2.07 -12.99
C THR A 83 0.99 -2.47 -11.65
N ALA A 84 1.69 -3.61 -11.61
CA ALA A 84 2.53 -3.98 -10.47
C ALA A 84 4.01 -3.96 -10.89
N ARG A 85 4.87 -3.51 -9.97
CA ARG A 85 6.32 -3.39 -10.22
C ARG A 85 6.99 -4.73 -10.56
N ASN A 86 6.49 -5.85 -10.02
CA ASN A 86 7.06 -7.18 -10.23
C ASN A 86 6.00 -8.31 -10.17
N GLY A 87 5.61 -8.89 -11.31
CA GLY A 87 5.07 -10.26 -11.36
C GLY A 87 6.18 -11.23 -11.74
N MET A 88 6.44 -12.28 -10.95
CA MET A 88 7.42 -13.30 -11.30
C MET A 88 6.68 -14.48 -11.94
N LEU A 89 6.98 -14.79 -13.21
CA LEU A 89 6.66 -16.10 -13.76
C LEU A 89 7.71 -17.11 -13.27
N SER A 90 7.34 -18.39 -13.21
CA SER A 90 8.09 -19.54 -12.67
C SER A 90 9.50 -19.77 -13.25
N ILE A 91 9.99 -18.91 -14.15
CA ILE A 91 11.29 -18.96 -14.83
C ILE A 91 12.13 -17.68 -14.53
N GLY A 92 11.85 -16.98 -13.43
CA GLY A 92 12.73 -15.89 -12.95
C GLY A 92 12.72 -14.59 -13.78
N GLN A 93 11.81 -14.46 -14.73
CA GLN A 93 11.59 -13.19 -15.44
C GLN A 93 10.64 -12.29 -14.63
N ARG A 94 11.08 -11.05 -14.38
CA ARG A 94 10.22 -9.97 -13.87
C ARG A 94 9.31 -9.52 -15.01
N CYS A 95 8.07 -9.97 -15.00
CA CYS A 95 7.04 -9.50 -15.91
C CYS A 95 6.20 -8.43 -15.21
N VAL A 96 6.06 -7.27 -15.85
CA VAL A 96 5.15 -6.23 -15.38
C VAL A 96 3.74 -6.63 -15.83
N TYR A 97 2.87 -6.99 -14.88
CA TYR A 97 1.48 -7.30 -15.19
C TYR A 97 0.66 -6.02 -15.15
N GLU A 98 0.06 -5.65 -16.28
CA GLU A 98 -0.90 -4.56 -16.39
C GLU A 98 -2.28 -5.13 -16.71
N TYR A 99 -3.30 -4.70 -15.96
CA TYR A 99 -4.68 -5.15 -16.16
C TYR A 99 -5.69 -4.01 -15.97
N PRO A 100 -6.83 -4.09 -16.66
CA PRO A 100 -7.88 -3.09 -16.51
C PRO A 100 -8.62 -3.28 -15.18
N PHE A 101 -8.89 -2.18 -14.50
CA PHE A 101 -9.71 -2.10 -13.30
C PHE A 101 -10.88 -1.15 -13.54
N LEU A 102 -12.09 -1.64 -13.28
CA LEU A 102 -13.33 -0.89 -13.37
C LEU A 102 -13.88 -0.67 -11.94
N PRO A 103 -13.79 0.54 -11.38
CA PRO A 103 -14.37 0.86 -10.08
C PRO A 103 -15.87 0.60 -10.09
N ARG A 104 -16.37 -0.12 -9.07
CA ARG A 104 -17.81 -0.19 -8.85
C ARG A 104 -18.25 1.14 -8.25
N LYS A 105 -19.26 1.78 -8.87
CA LYS A 105 -19.92 2.95 -8.27
C LYS A 105 -20.44 2.54 -6.89
N ARG A 106 -20.08 3.30 -5.85
CA ARG A 106 -20.67 3.18 -4.52
C ARG A 106 -22.09 3.74 -4.54
#